data_AF-A0A7C1XJJ7-F1
#
_entry.id   AF-A0A7C1XJJ7-F1
#
_cell.length_a   1.000
_cell.length_b   1.000
_cell.length_c   1.000
_cell.angle_alpha   90.00
_cell.angle_beta   90.00
_cell.angle_gamma   90.00
#
_symmetry.space_group_name_H-M   'P 1'
#
loop_
_entity.id
_entity.type
_entity.pdbx_description
1 polymer ?
#
loop_
_entity_poly.entity_id
_entity_poly.type
_entity_poly.pdbx_seq_one_letter_code
_entity_poly.pdbx_strand_id
1 'polypeptide(L)'
;MRFVADLHIHSKYSRATSREMSPESIWKWAQLKGVTVVGTGDFTHPEWLKELQEKLEPAGNGLYRLKEGLRCVDVPDSCRAEPFFLLSAEISCIYSKGGRTRKVHS
;
A
#
# COMPACT_ATOMS: atom_id res chain seq x y z
N MET A 1 13.40 -15.70 -10.63
CA MET A 1 13.72 -14.28 -10.39
C MET A 1 13.56 -14.02 -8.90
N ARG A 2 14.49 -13.31 -8.25
CA ARG A 2 14.41 -12.99 -6.81
C ARG A 2 13.85 -11.58 -6.66
N PHE A 3 12.87 -11.39 -5.78
CA PHE A 3 12.33 -10.08 -5.44
C PHE A 3 12.11 -10.00 -3.92
N VAL A 4 12.01 -8.78 -3.40
CA VAL A 4 11.68 -8.51 -2.00
C VAL A 4 10.26 -7.96 -1.95
N ALA A 5 9.43 -8.47 -1.04
CA ALA A 5 8.06 -8.02 -0.89
C ALA A 5 7.72 -7.67 0.55
N ASP A 6 6.96 -6.59 0.72
CA ASP A 6 6.33 -6.18 1.96
C ASP A 6 4.82 -6.13 1.74
N LEU A 7 4.09 -7.14 2.22
CA LEU A 7 2.69 -7.35 1.85
C LEU A 7 1.70 -6.93 2.94
N HIS A 8 2.19 -6.53 4.11
CA HIS A 8 1.37 -6.09 5.24
C HIS A 8 1.79 -4.69 5.67
N ILE A 9 1.14 -3.70 5.05
CA ILE A 9 1.22 -2.30 5.46
C ILE A 9 -0.20 -1.77 5.63
N HIS A 10 -0.29 -0.53 6.11
CA HIS A 10 -1.55 0.18 6.28
C HIS A 10 -1.55 1.49 5.52
N SER A 11 -2.74 1.89 5.07
CA SER A 11 -3.00 3.20 4.47
C SER A 11 -3.06 4.29 5.54
N LYS A 12 -3.04 5.55 5.11
CA LYS A 12 -3.28 6.71 6.00
C LYS A 12 -4.66 6.72 6.70
N TYR A 13 -5.59 5.87 6.26
CA TYR A 13 -6.93 5.73 6.85
C TYR A 13 -6.97 4.76 8.03
N SER A 14 -5.93 3.95 8.20
CA SER A 14 -5.78 3.11 9.37
C SER A 14 -5.47 3.92 10.62
N ARG A 15 -5.89 3.39 11.76
CA ARG A 15 -5.61 3.99 13.06
C ARG A 15 -4.12 3.99 13.35
N ALA A 16 -3.64 5.06 13.99
CA ALA A 16 -2.24 5.21 14.39
C ALA A 16 -1.22 5.04 13.23
N THR A 17 -1.64 5.31 11.99
CA THR A 17 -0.78 5.31 10.81
C THR A 17 -0.45 6.75 10.39
N SER A 18 0.71 6.95 9.75
CA SER A 18 1.13 8.27 9.26
C SER A 18 0.15 8.80 8.20
N ARG A 19 -0.12 10.11 8.23
CA ARG A 19 -0.93 10.81 7.21
C ARG A 19 -0.27 10.80 5.83
N GLU A 20 1.05 10.62 5.81
CA GLU A 20 1.88 10.55 4.60
C GLU A 20 1.85 9.17 3.92
N MET A 21 1.09 8.18 4.43
CA MET A 21 0.93 6.87 3.79
C MET A 21 0.03 6.96 2.54
N SER A 22 0.55 7.61 1.50
CA SER A 22 -0.02 7.72 0.16
C SER A 22 0.70 6.78 -0.82
N PRO A 23 0.11 6.46 -2.00
CA PRO A 23 0.77 5.61 -2.99
C PRO A 23 2.14 6.16 -3.43
N GLU A 24 2.27 7.48 -3.56
CA GLU A 24 3.50 8.16 -3.94
C GLU A 24 4.60 7.98 -2.88
N SER A 25 4.26 8.19 -1.61
CA SER A 25 5.19 8.02 -0.49
C SER A 25 5.60 6.56 -0.34
N ILE A 26 4.65 5.62 -0.45
CA ILE A 26 4.94 4.19 -0.39
C ILE A 26 5.90 3.79 -1.52
N TRP A 27 5.66 4.26 -2.75
CA TRP A 27 6.53 4.01 -3.91
C TRP A 27 7.94 4.57 -3.71
N LYS A 28 8.07 5.79 -3.17
CA LYS A 28 9.38 6.39 -2.82
C LYS A 28 10.12 5.55 -1.77
N TRP A 29 9.46 5.18 -0.68
CA TRP A 29 10.09 4.43 0.41
C TRP A 29 10.41 2.98 0.02
N ALA A 30 9.62 2.37 -0.86
CA ALA A 30 9.90 1.05 -1.41
C ALA A 30 11.24 1.03 -2.17
N GLN A 31 11.52 2.06 -2.97
CA GLN A 31 12.82 2.24 -3.62
C GLN A 31 13.97 2.37 -2.62
N LEU A 32 13.84 3.27 -1.64
CA LEU A 32 14.87 3.47 -0.61
C LEU A 32 15.17 2.20 0.19
N LYS A 33 14.16 1.36 0.43
CA LYS A 33 14.28 0.10 1.16
C LYS A 33 14.65 -1.11 0.28
N GLY A 34 14.65 -0.97 -1.05
CA GLY A 34 14.88 -2.08 -1.98
C GLY A 34 13.72 -3.09 -2.06
N VAL A 35 12.49 -2.67 -1.77
CA VAL A 35 11.29 -3.51 -1.89
C VAL A 35 10.74 -3.43 -3.31
N THR A 36 10.58 -4.58 -3.95
CA THR A 36 10.14 -4.71 -5.33
C THR A 36 8.61 -4.76 -5.46
N VAL A 37 7.94 -5.39 -4.49
CA VAL A 37 6.47 -5.52 -4.48
C VAL A 37 5.94 -5.10 -3.11
N VAL A 38 5.00 -4.16 -3.08
CA VAL A 38 4.39 -3.67 -1.85
C VAL A 38 2.89 -3.95 -1.87
N GLY A 39 2.35 -4.49 -0.79
CA GLY A 39 0.91 -4.57 -0.57
C GLY A 39 0.32 -3.17 -0.44
N THR A 40 -0.86 -2.90 -0.97
CA THR A 40 -1.49 -1.59 -0.79
C THR A 40 -1.94 -1.33 0.64
N GLY A 41 -2.24 -2.40 1.38
CA GLY A 41 -2.96 -2.31 2.65
C GLY A 41 -4.38 -1.78 2.46
N ASP A 42 -5.29 -2.15 3.35
CA ASP A 42 -6.62 -1.54 3.50
C ASP A 42 -7.43 -1.29 2.21
N PHE A 43 -7.20 -2.03 1.10
CA PHE A 43 -7.73 -1.64 -0.22
C PHE A 43 -9.27 -1.60 -0.28
N THR A 44 -9.94 -2.22 0.69
CA THR A 44 -11.39 -2.22 0.85
C THR A 44 -11.92 -0.94 1.50
N HIS A 45 -11.07 -0.05 2.03
CA HIS A 45 -11.49 1.25 2.54
C HIS A 45 -11.93 2.16 1.38
N PRO A 46 -13.17 2.72 1.38
CA PRO A 46 -13.71 3.41 0.19
C PRO A 46 -12.85 4.56 -0.35
N GLU A 47 -12.38 5.45 0.53
CA GLU A 47 -11.53 6.57 0.11
C GLU A 47 -10.14 6.11 -0.33
N TRP A 48 -9.64 5.00 0.25
CA TRP A 48 -8.35 4.46 -0.15
C TRP A 48 -8.45 3.80 -1.53
N LEU A 49 -9.50 3.02 -1.76
CA LEU A 49 -9.81 2.42 -3.04
C LEU A 49 -9.90 3.47 -4.14
N LYS A 50 -10.58 4.58 -3.87
CA LYS A 50 -10.68 5.71 -4.81
C LYS A 50 -9.31 6.27 -5.15
N GLU A 51 -8.46 6.54 -4.16
CA GLU A 51 -7.09 6.99 -4.41
C GLU A 51 -6.26 5.96 -5.20
N LEU A 52 -6.37 4.68 -4.88
CA LEU A 52 -5.67 3.62 -5.60
C LEU A 52 -6.12 3.56 -7.06
N GLN A 53 -7.41 3.68 -7.35
CA GLN A 53 -7.94 3.73 -8.72
C GLN A 53 -7.49 4.99 -9.48
N GLU A 54 -7.41 6.13 -8.79
CA GLU A 54 -6.95 7.39 -9.38
C GLU A 54 -5.45 7.37 -9.69
N LYS A 55 -4.63 6.72 -8.87
CA LYS A 55 -3.17 6.85 -8.89
C LYS A 55 -2.42 5.64 -9.44
N LEU A 56 -3.02 4.44 -9.37
CA LEU A 56 -2.40 3.22 -9.87
C LEU A 56 -2.98 2.83 -11.24
N GLU A 57 -2.19 2.06 -11.98
CA GLU A 57 -2.59 1.45 -13.24
C GLU A 57 -2.08 0.01 -13.34
N PRO A 58 -2.76 -0.89 -14.08
CA PRO A 58 -2.28 -2.25 -14.29
C PRO A 58 -0.93 -2.25 -15.01
N ALA A 59 0.02 -3.07 -14.52
CA ALA A 59 1.34 -3.22 -15.13
C ALA A 59 1.42 -4.36 -16.16
N GLY A 60 0.31 -5.08 -16.40
CA GLY A 60 0.24 -6.19 -17.37
C GLY A 60 0.76 -7.54 -16.86
N ASN A 61 1.30 -7.59 -15.63
CA ASN A 61 1.85 -8.79 -14.99
C ASN A 61 1.02 -9.26 -13.77
N GLY A 62 -0.23 -8.81 -13.66
CA GLY A 62 -1.08 -9.07 -12.49
C GLY A 62 -0.81 -8.15 -11.29
N LEU A 63 0.15 -7.24 -11.40
CA LEU A 63 0.43 -6.19 -10.42
C LEU A 63 0.00 -4.82 -10.94
N TYR A 64 0.06 -3.84 -10.05
CA TYR A 64 -0.20 -2.44 -10.33
C TYR A 64 1.11 -1.64 -10.24
N ARG A 65 1.15 -0.48 -10.91
CA ARG A 65 2.26 0.48 -10.80
C ARG A 65 1.70 1.88 -10.60
N LEU A 66 2.50 2.77 -10.03
CA LEU A 66 2.13 4.18 -9.91
C LEU A 66 2.11 4.83 -11.31
N LYS A 67 1.10 5.65 -11.60
CA LYS A 67 1.03 6.39 -12.88
C LYS A 67 2.26 7.28 -13.04
N GLU A 68 2.79 7.35 -14.27
CA GLU A 68 4.07 8.02 -14.56
C GLU A 68 4.13 9.48 -14.06
N GLY A 69 3.04 10.24 -14.22
CA GLY A 69 2.97 11.64 -13.78
C GLY A 69 3.01 11.85 -12.25
N LEU A 70 2.89 10.78 -11.46
CA LEU A 70 2.95 10.82 -10.00
C LEU A 70 4.28 10.30 -9.44
N ARG A 71 5.18 9.79 -10.30
CA ARG A 71 6.47 9.25 -9.89
C ARG A 71 7.44 10.40 -9.60
N CYS A 72 7.67 10.67 -8.32
CA CYS A 72 8.68 11.62 -7.88
C CYS A 72 9.99 10.88 -7.57
N VAL A 73 11.02 11.09 -8.40
CA VAL A 73 12.34 10.47 -8.23
C VAL A 73 13.21 11.36 -7.34
N ASP A 74 12.86 11.42 -6.06
CA ASP A 74 13.67 12.05 -5.01
C ASP A 74 14.35 10.98 -4.15
N VAL A 75 15.15 10.14 -4.81
CA VAL A 75 15.92 9.04 -4.20
C VAL A 75 17.32 8.97 -4.83
N PRO A 76 18.36 8.50 -4.11
CA PRO A 76 19.68 8.29 -4.68
C PRO A 76 19.66 7.37 -5.90
N ASP A 77 20.56 7.58 -6.86
CA ASP A 77 20.62 6.81 -8.11
C ASP A 77 20.72 5.30 -7.88
N SER A 78 21.46 4.89 -6.83
CA SER A 78 21.59 3.49 -6.43
C SER A 78 20.30 2.85 -5.92
N CYS A 79 19.29 3.65 -5.56
CA CYS A 79 18.01 3.19 -5.03
C CYS A 79 16.88 3.28 -6.07
N ARG A 80 17.11 3.91 -7.23
CA ARG A 80 16.08 4.05 -8.27
C ARG A 80 15.63 2.68 -8.75
N ALA A 81 14.34 2.42 -8.62
CA ALA A 81 13.72 1.16 -9.03
C ALA A 81 12.26 1.43 -9.40
N GLU A 82 11.58 0.43 -9.95
CA GLU A 82 10.14 0.49 -10.21
C GLU A 82 9.40 -0.51 -9.30
N PRO A 83 9.03 -0.10 -8.07
CA PRO A 83 8.18 -0.90 -7.21
C PRO A 83 6.79 -1.13 -7.80
N PHE A 84 6.30 -2.34 -7.65
CA PHE A 84 4.93 -2.71 -7.99
C PHE A 84 4.05 -2.76 -6.74
N PHE A 85 2.74 -2.60 -6.95
CA PHE A 85 1.71 -2.72 -5.94
C PHE A 85 0.91 -4.01 -6.13
N LEU A 86 0.59 -4.68 -5.03
CA LEU A 86 -0.38 -5.76 -4.94
C LEU A 86 -1.55 -5.32 -4.07
N LEU A 87 -2.79 -5.46 -4.55
CA LEU A 87 -3.96 -5.15 -3.71
C LEU A 87 -3.99 -6.10 -2.50
N SER A 88 -3.94 -5.53 -1.30
CA SER A 88 -3.95 -6.31 -0.05
C SER A 88 -4.79 -5.63 1.03
N ALA A 89 -5.43 -6.45 1.88
CA ALA A 89 -6.24 -6.03 3.02
C ALA A 89 -6.16 -7.09 4.12
N GLU A 90 -6.55 -6.70 5.32
CA GLU A 90 -6.68 -7.59 6.47
C GLU A 90 -8.14 -7.81 6.87
N ILE A 91 -8.39 -8.87 7.64
CA ILE A 91 -9.70 -9.13 8.20
C ILE A 91 -9.89 -8.26 9.45
N SER A 92 -10.93 -7.42 9.44
CA SER A 92 -11.33 -6.69 10.63
C SER A 92 -11.91 -7.64 11.68
N CYS A 93 -11.16 -7.87 12.76
CA CYS A 93 -11.62 -8.63 13.92
C CYS A 93 -12.31 -7.75 14.99
N ILE A 94 -12.85 -6.59 14.56
CA ILE A 94 -13.69 -5.72 15.38
C ILE A 94 -15.16 -5.98 15.03
N TYR A 95 -15.93 -6.50 15.99
CA TYR A 95 -17.32 -6.88 15.76
C TYR A 95 -18.18 -6.67 17.01
N SER A 96 -19.49 -6.50 16.82
CA SER A 96 -20.45 -6.39 17.92
C SER A 96 -21.14 -7.73 18.15
N LYS A 97 -21.16 -8.21 19.40
CA LYS A 97 -21.87 -9.45 19.78
C LYS A 97 -22.51 -9.27 21.16
N GLY A 98 -23.83 -9.42 21.23
CA GLY A 98 -24.60 -9.28 22.47
C GLY A 98 -24.53 -7.86 23.06
N GLY A 99 -24.63 -6.83 22.21
CA GLY A 99 -24.59 -5.42 22.65
C GLY A 99 -23.21 -4.91 23.07
N ARG A 100 -22.14 -5.71 22.95
CA ARG A 100 -20.77 -5.33 23.30
C ARG A 100 -19.85 -5.40 22.08
N THR A 101 -19.03 -4.37 21.91
CA THR A 101 -17.95 -4.39 20.91
C THR A 101 -16.80 -5.25 21.39
N ARG A 102 -16.36 -6.17 20.53
CA ARG A 102 -15.18 -7.02 20.72
C ARG A 102 -14.13 -6.56 19.73
N LYS A 103 -12.89 -6.49 20.20
CA LYS A 103 -11.71 -6.11 19.41
C LYS A 103 -10.67 -7.19 19.65
N VAL A 104 -10.44 -8.05 18.67
CA VAL A 104 -9.38 -9.06 18.72
C VAL A 104 -8.24 -8.57 17.83
N HIS A 105 -7.02 -8.59 18.36
CA HIS A 105 -5.81 -8.36 17.59
C HIS A 105 -5.18 -9.73 17.36
N SER A 106 -5.12 -10.16 16.10
CA SER A 106 -4.64 -11.48 15.66
C SER A 106 -3.53 -11.31 14.65
#